data_AF-A0A9E3U9N7-F1
#
_entry.id   AF-A0A9E3U9N7-F1
#
_cell.length_a   1.000
_cell.length_b   1.000
_cell.length_c   1.000
_cell.angle_alpha   90.00
_cell.angle_beta   90.00
_cell.angle_gamma   90.00
#
_symmetry.space_group_name_H-M   'P 1'
#
loop_
_entity.id
_entity.type
_entity.pdbx_description
1 polymer ?
#
loop_
_entity_poly.entity_id
_entity_poly.type
_entity_poly.pdbx_seq_one_letter_code
_entity_poly.pdbx_strand_id
1 'polypeptide(L)'
;MASAGIISNCFFCGSPGPAGGSCATCLVAIPRPSPEPAITFSCPRCAQPLLAVGIAPGATIHACSACQGVYFGARAWCTLIARPELSKHVAAKLTGAAAPPSQLIKMLECPSCRRQMERGRFGASSNIVIDVCVSHGMWLDAGEIVQVVEHAAYRSRVGMDAARRAMDAADLARQGFDPARAAQEVEAARRTAAAAQRITTAKRTGLVIFVVLVALRAAFYFRQGSAAPPEIGAAGKSAESAATAIGR
;
A
#
# COMPACT_ATOMS: atom_id res chain seq x y z
N MET A 1 44.76 47.52 -3.79
CA MET A 1 44.09 47.24 -2.49
C MET A 1 43.16 46.05 -2.70
N ALA A 2 43.52 44.86 -2.20
CA ALA A 2 42.68 43.67 -2.32
C ALA A 2 41.41 43.90 -1.50
N SER A 3 40.25 43.86 -2.15
CA SER A 3 38.95 43.96 -1.48
C SER A 3 38.86 42.83 -0.46
N ALA A 4 38.80 43.15 0.84
CA ALA A 4 38.66 42.16 1.89
C ALA A 4 37.35 41.40 1.65
N GLY A 5 37.46 40.13 1.23
CA GLY A 5 36.30 39.29 0.98
C GLY A 5 35.46 39.17 2.24
N ILE A 6 34.15 39.37 2.13
CA ILE A 6 33.21 39.24 3.23
C ILE A 6 33.36 37.84 3.83
N ILE A 7 33.66 37.74 5.13
CA ILE A 7 33.66 36.46 5.85
C ILE A 7 32.23 36.18 6.31
N SER A 8 31.77 34.96 6.09
CA SER A 8 30.49 34.46 6.54
C SER A 8 30.66 33.06 7.10
N ASN A 9 29.70 32.59 7.88
CA ASN A 9 29.77 31.26 8.48
C ASN A 9 29.16 30.24 7.52
N CYS A 10 29.85 29.11 7.38
CA CYS A 10 29.29 27.93 6.77
C CYS A 10 28.00 27.60 7.51
N PHE A 11 26.92 27.59 6.76
CA PHE A 11 25.58 27.38 7.29
C PHE A 11 25.37 25.98 7.88
N PHE A 12 26.22 25.02 7.50
CA PHE A 12 26.12 23.64 7.90
C PHE A 12 26.90 23.32 9.19
N CYS A 13 28.15 23.72 9.28
CA CYS A 13 29.03 23.41 10.41
C CYS A 13 29.42 24.63 11.26
N GLY A 14 29.00 25.84 10.86
CA GLY A 14 29.38 27.10 11.51
C GLY A 14 30.79 27.58 11.18
N SER A 15 31.62 26.81 10.47
CA SER A 15 33.01 27.20 10.18
C SER A 15 33.07 28.46 9.32
N PRO A 16 33.89 29.46 9.68
CA PRO A 16 34.02 30.69 8.93
C PRO A 16 34.69 30.46 7.57
N GLY A 17 34.31 31.26 6.56
CA GLY A 17 34.98 31.24 5.26
C GLY A 17 34.50 32.36 4.33
N PRO A 18 35.03 32.43 3.10
CA PRO A 18 34.71 33.50 2.16
C PRO A 18 33.26 33.38 1.67
N ALA A 19 32.48 34.45 1.82
CA ALA A 19 31.09 34.51 1.39
C ALA A 19 30.95 34.33 -0.14
N GLY A 20 30.12 33.38 -0.56
CA GLY A 20 29.99 32.93 -1.95
C GLY A 20 31.08 31.95 -2.40
N GLY A 21 32.04 31.61 -1.56
CA GLY A 21 32.97 30.49 -1.75
C GLY A 21 32.41 29.18 -1.20
N SER A 22 33.19 28.10 -1.25
CA SER A 22 32.80 26.80 -0.66
C SER A 22 33.44 26.60 0.70
N CYS A 23 32.69 26.06 1.66
CA CYS A 23 33.22 25.65 2.96
C CYS A 23 34.27 24.54 2.78
N ALA A 24 35.44 24.70 3.40
CA ALA A 24 36.53 23.71 3.33
C ALA A 24 36.16 22.36 3.96
N THR A 25 35.29 22.36 4.98
CA THR A 25 34.86 21.14 5.68
C THR A 25 33.67 20.49 4.99
N CYS A 26 32.69 21.30 4.59
CA CYS A 26 31.38 20.79 4.18
C CYS A 26 31.15 20.86 2.67
N LEU A 27 32.06 21.50 1.93
CA LEU A 27 32.05 21.67 0.47
C LEU A 27 30.77 22.30 -0.08
N VAL A 28 30.01 23.00 0.77
CA VAL A 28 28.82 23.77 0.38
C VAL A 28 29.13 25.24 0.25
N ALA A 29 28.39 25.93 -0.62
CA ALA A 29 28.49 27.36 -0.77
C ALA A 29 28.19 28.07 0.56
N ILE A 30 29.10 28.95 0.98
CA ILE A 30 28.93 29.84 2.12
C ILE A 30 28.03 30.98 1.62
N PRO A 31 26.92 31.29 2.31
CA PRO A 31 25.98 32.30 1.84
C PRO A 31 26.63 33.68 1.78
N ARG A 32 26.32 34.43 0.71
CA ARG A 32 26.54 35.88 0.70
C ARG A 32 25.43 36.55 1.52
N PRO A 33 25.75 37.45 2.46
CA PRO A 33 24.73 38.21 3.14
C PRO A 33 23.97 39.05 2.11
N SER A 34 22.67 38.78 1.94
CA SER A 34 21.77 39.58 1.11
C SER A 34 21.06 40.62 1.96
N PRO A 35 20.84 41.84 1.45
CA PRO A 35 20.07 42.88 2.16
C PRO A 35 18.55 42.64 2.13
N GLU A 36 18.06 41.71 1.30
CA GLU A 36 16.64 41.34 1.29
C GLU A 36 16.32 40.43 2.48
N PRO A 37 15.17 40.65 3.15
CA PRO A 37 14.75 39.80 4.26
C PRO A 37 14.59 38.37 3.73
N ALA A 38 15.44 37.46 4.21
CA ALA A 38 15.30 36.06 3.92
C ALA A 38 13.91 35.61 4.37
N ILE A 39 13.07 35.15 3.43
CA ILE A 39 11.78 34.54 3.78
C ILE A 39 12.10 33.38 4.72
N THR A 40 11.81 33.59 6.00
CA THR A 40 12.16 32.64 7.05
C THR A 40 10.97 31.70 7.19
N PHE A 41 11.05 30.56 6.52
CA PHE A 41 10.04 29.52 6.67
C PHE A 41 10.07 28.94 8.09
N SER A 42 8.90 28.61 8.63
CA SER A 42 8.78 27.90 9.91
C SER A 42 8.58 26.41 9.67
N CYS A 43 9.19 25.58 10.51
CA CYS A 43 9.02 24.15 10.49
C CYS A 43 7.57 23.79 10.87
N PRO A 44 6.84 23.02 10.04
CA PRO A 44 5.46 22.65 10.32
C PRO A 44 5.33 21.60 11.45
N ARG A 45 6.44 20.94 11.83
CA ARG A 45 6.48 19.97 12.92
C ARG A 45 6.71 20.62 14.30
N CYS A 46 7.64 21.57 14.39
CA CYS A 46 8.12 22.12 15.66
C CYS A 46 8.20 23.66 15.72
N ALA A 47 7.68 24.35 14.70
CA ALA A 47 7.66 25.81 14.56
C ALA A 47 9.03 26.52 14.52
N GLN A 48 10.15 25.79 14.62
CA GLN A 48 11.50 26.35 14.51
C GLN A 48 11.78 26.95 13.13
N PRO A 49 12.60 28.00 13.02
CA PRO A 49 12.99 28.55 11.71
C PRO A 49 13.73 27.50 10.88
N LEU A 50 13.41 27.45 9.58
CA LEU A 50 14.06 26.57 8.63
C LEU A 50 15.31 27.21 8.04
N LEU A 51 16.31 26.36 7.90
CA LEU A 51 17.67 26.67 7.48
C LEU A 51 17.75 26.46 5.95
N ALA A 52 17.84 27.53 5.16
CA ALA A 52 18.00 27.50 3.69
C ALA A 52 19.37 26.97 3.21
N VAL A 53 19.44 25.72 2.73
CA VAL A 53 20.66 25.04 2.26
C VAL A 53 20.68 24.96 0.73
N GLY A 54 21.70 25.51 0.08
CA GLY A 54 21.91 25.35 -1.35
C GLY A 54 22.45 23.95 -1.70
N ILE A 55 21.75 23.21 -2.56
CA ILE A 55 22.18 21.89 -3.06
C ILE A 55 22.76 21.94 -4.48
N ALA A 56 22.40 22.97 -5.26
CA ALA A 56 22.98 23.29 -6.56
C ALA A 56 22.67 24.76 -6.91
N PRO A 57 23.26 25.35 -7.97
CA PRO A 57 22.93 26.71 -8.40
C PRO A 57 21.42 26.93 -8.64
N GLY A 58 20.82 27.78 -7.81
CA GLY A 58 19.38 28.07 -7.83
C GLY A 58 18.48 26.94 -7.29
N ALA A 59 19.07 25.91 -6.66
CA ALA A 59 18.34 24.84 -6.00
C ALA A 59 18.62 24.89 -4.49
N THR A 60 17.64 25.39 -3.74
CA THR A 60 17.73 25.55 -2.28
C THR A 60 16.65 24.70 -1.60
N ILE A 61 17.05 24.00 -0.55
CA ILE A 61 16.16 23.28 0.37
C ILE A 61 16.09 24.03 1.69
N HIS A 62 15.07 23.80 2.50
CA HIS A 62 14.95 24.41 3.83
C HIS A 62 14.85 23.33 4.90
N ALA A 63 15.90 23.16 5.70
CA ALA A 63 16.04 22.08 6.67
C ALA A 63 15.79 22.57 8.10
N CYS A 64 15.13 21.75 8.92
CA CYS A 64 14.95 22.03 10.35
C CYS A 64 16.11 21.43 11.14
N SER A 65 16.79 22.20 11.98
CA SER A 65 17.87 21.68 12.85
C SER A 65 17.35 20.83 14.02
N ALA A 66 16.10 21.05 14.46
CA ALA A 66 15.52 20.38 15.61
C ALA A 66 14.90 19.01 15.26
N CYS A 67 13.98 18.98 14.29
CA CYS A 67 13.29 17.75 13.88
C CYS A 67 13.85 17.11 12.62
N GLN A 68 14.80 17.76 11.95
CA GLN A 68 15.50 17.25 10.76
C GLN A 68 14.64 16.99 9.52
N GLY A 69 13.40 17.47 9.53
CA GLY A 69 12.59 17.51 8.33
C GLY A 69 13.06 18.60 7.37
N VAL A 70 12.76 18.41 6.10
CA VAL A 70 13.25 19.23 5.00
C VAL A 70 12.13 19.58 4.05
N TYR A 71 12.06 20.86 3.73
CA TYR A 71 11.18 21.40 2.71
C TYR A 71 11.93 21.58 1.39
N PHE A 72 11.38 21.01 0.31
CA PHE A 72 11.88 21.14 -1.04
C PHE A 72 10.93 21.99 -1.89
N GLY A 73 11.43 23.10 -2.44
CA GLY A 73 10.75 23.78 -3.54
C GLY A 73 10.86 22.97 -4.85
N ALA A 74 9.96 23.22 -5.80
CA ALA A 74 9.88 22.48 -7.07
C ALA A 74 11.24 22.33 -7.80
N ARG A 75 12.01 23.43 -7.92
CA ARG A 75 13.32 23.40 -8.59
C ARG A 75 14.35 22.54 -7.85
N ALA A 76 14.40 22.62 -6.52
CA ALA A 76 15.30 21.82 -5.72
C ALA A 76 14.95 20.34 -5.80
N TRP A 77 13.66 20.02 -5.81
CA TRP A 77 13.18 18.66 -6.00
C TRP A 77 13.59 18.08 -7.36
N CYS A 78 13.29 18.77 -8.46
CA CYS A 78 13.69 18.32 -9.80
C CYS A 78 15.20 18.12 -9.91
N THR A 79 15.98 18.99 -9.28
CA THR A 79 17.45 18.87 -9.24
C THR A 79 17.89 17.60 -8.52
N LEU A 80 17.30 17.30 -7.35
CA LEU A 80 17.62 16.09 -6.59
C LEU A 80 17.31 14.82 -7.38
N ILE A 81 16.16 14.76 -8.04
CA ILE A 81 15.75 13.58 -8.82
C ILE A 81 16.62 13.39 -10.07
N ALA A 82 17.00 14.48 -10.75
CA ALA A 82 17.88 14.42 -11.91
C ALA A 82 19.33 14.06 -11.56
N ARG A 83 19.74 14.33 -10.31
CA ARG A 83 21.11 14.19 -9.83
C ARG A 83 21.14 13.44 -8.49
N PRO A 84 20.87 12.13 -8.49
CA PRO A 84 20.76 11.33 -7.28
C PRO A 84 22.06 11.31 -6.46
N GLU A 85 23.23 11.62 -7.03
CA GLU A 85 24.47 11.80 -6.29
C GLU A 85 24.43 12.96 -5.28
N LEU A 86 23.56 13.95 -5.49
CA LEU A 86 23.34 15.05 -4.54
C LEU A 86 22.64 14.58 -3.27
N SER A 87 21.92 13.46 -3.32
CA SER A 87 21.26 12.90 -2.12
C SER A 87 22.24 12.50 -1.05
N LYS A 88 23.41 11.95 -1.41
CA LYS A 88 24.44 11.58 -0.44
C LYS A 88 24.96 12.82 0.28
N HIS A 89 25.06 13.94 -0.44
CA HIS A 89 25.44 15.22 0.14
C HIS A 89 24.35 15.78 1.06
N VAL A 90 23.08 15.63 0.70
CA VAL A 90 21.95 16.04 1.55
C VAL A 90 21.83 15.13 2.78
N ALA A 91 21.91 13.82 2.61
CA ALA A 91 21.82 12.81 3.67
C ALA A 91 22.98 12.88 4.65
N ALA A 92 24.23 12.97 4.16
CA ALA A 92 25.41 13.13 5.01
C ALA A 92 25.40 14.45 5.80
N LYS A 93 24.54 15.40 5.39
CA LYS A 93 24.32 16.65 6.11
C LYS A 93 23.18 16.53 7.13
N LEU A 94 22.23 15.64 6.95
CA LEU A 94 21.10 15.47 7.87
C LEU A 94 21.42 14.30 8.82
N THR A 95 22.32 14.53 9.78
CA THR A 95 23.00 13.48 10.57
C THR A 95 22.35 13.09 11.89
N GLY A 96 21.09 13.46 12.15
CA GLY A 96 20.46 13.04 13.41
C GLY A 96 19.59 11.81 13.24
N ALA A 97 19.38 11.15 14.37
CA ALA A 97 18.48 10.03 14.48
C ALA A 97 17.06 10.49 14.15
N ALA A 98 16.42 9.79 13.22
CA ALA A 98 15.00 9.97 12.95
C ALA A 98 14.22 9.77 14.25
N ALA A 99 13.41 10.76 14.64
CA ALA A 99 12.48 10.59 15.75
C ALA A 99 11.51 9.45 15.41
N PRO A 100 11.17 8.56 16.36
CA PRO A 100 10.24 7.47 16.11
C PRO A 100 8.89 8.03 15.61
N PRO A 101 8.25 7.38 14.62
CA PRO A 101 7.00 7.87 14.05
C PRO A 101 5.91 7.92 15.14
N SER A 102 5.40 9.12 15.42
CA SER A 102 4.33 9.33 16.40
C SER A 102 3.02 8.69 15.93
N GLN A 103 2.30 8.01 16.83
CA GLN A 103 1.08 7.23 16.57
C GLN A 103 -0.12 8.01 15.98
N LEU A 104 -0.07 9.35 15.88
CA LEU A 104 -1.06 10.20 15.22
C LEU A 104 -0.34 11.33 14.49
N ILE A 105 0.06 11.09 13.24
CA ILE A 105 0.79 12.08 12.44
C ILE A 105 -0.22 13.09 11.88
N LYS A 106 -0.33 14.27 12.52
CA LYS A 106 -1.12 15.40 11.99
C LYS A 106 -0.71 15.76 10.55
N MET A 107 -1.67 16.24 9.76
CA MET A 107 -1.37 16.82 8.44
C MET A 107 -0.60 18.12 8.62
N LEU A 108 0.37 18.36 7.73
CA LEU A 108 1.26 19.52 7.83
C LEU A 108 0.72 20.70 7.03
N GLU A 109 1.06 21.91 7.44
CA GLU A 109 0.85 23.12 6.65
C GLU A 109 2.09 23.43 5.82
N CYS A 110 1.89 23.93 4.60
CA CYS A 110 2.99 24.33 3.74
C CYS A 110 3.75 25.51 4.37
N PRO A 111 5.08 25.43 4.54
CA PRO A 111 5.87 26.54 5.09
C PRO A 111 5.79 27.83 4.27
N SER A 112 5.45 27.72 2.98
CA SER A 112 5.34 28.86 2.05
C SER A 112 3.96 29.52 2.02
N CYS A 113 2.86 28.74 2.05
CA CYS A 113 1.51 29.31 1.91
C CYS A 113 0.54 28.97 3.03
N ARG A 114 0.98 28.22 4.04
CA ARG A 114 0.20 27.78 5.21
C ARG A 114 -1.03 26.93 4.89
N ARG A 115 -1.29 26.59 3.62
CA ARG A 115 -2.33 25.61 3.26
C ARG A 115 -1.91 24.21 3.66
N GLN A 116 -2.88 23.41 4.09
CA GLN A 116 -2.70 22.00 4.40
C GLN A 116 -2.10 21.24 3.21
N MET A 117 -1.09 20.42 3.48
CA MET A 117 -0.39 19.59 2.51
C MET A 117 -1.08 18.24 2.38
N GLU A 118 -1.08 17.68 1.18
CA GLU A 118 -1.59 16.34 0.91
C GLU A 118 -0.54 15.29 1.27
N ARG A 119 -0.95 14.24 1.97
CA ARG A 119 -0.07 13.13 2.31
C ARG A 119 -0.20 12.02 1.27
N GLY A 120 0.92 11.65 0.65
CA GLY A 120 0.93 10.66 -0.43
C GLY A 120 2.12 9.72 -0.35
N ARG A 121 1.95 8.52 -0.93
CA ARG A 121 3.02 7.53 -1.08
C ARG A 121 3.95 7.99 -2.22
N PHE A 122 5.24 8.13 -1.95
CA PHE A 122 6.23 8.57 -2.93
C PHE A 122 6.48 7.47 -3.97
N GLY A 123 5.89 7.63 -5.14
CA GLY A 123 5.90 6.60 -6.16
C GLY A 123 5.02 5.41 -5.77
N ALA A 124 4.29 4.89 -6.74
CA ALA A 124 3.43 3.71 -6.54
C ALA A 124 4.22 2.48 -6.03
N SER A 125 5.54 2.47 -6.18
CA SER A 125 6.44 1.36 -5.84
C SER A 125 7.29 1.59 -4.59
N SER A 126 6.94 2.47 -3.64
CA SER A 126 7.73 2.63 -2.40
C SER A 126 6.84 2.77 -1.18
N ASN A 127 7.26 2.38 0.02
CA ASN A 127 6.50 2.63 1.27
C ASN A 127 6.70 4.03 1.87
N ILE A 128 7.39 4.91 1.16
CA ILE A 128 7.77 6.21 1.68
C ILE A 128 6.55 7.12 1.57
N VAL A 129 6.25 7.85 2.63
CA VAL A 129 5.11 8.77 2.68
C VAL A 129 5.67 10.18 2.74
N ILE A 130 5.19 11.08 1.90
CA ILE A 130 5.62 12.48 1.85
C ILE A 130 4.41 13.40 1.93
N ASP A 131 4.62 14.61 2.45
CA ASP A 131 3.61 15.66 2.47
C ASP A 131 3.87 16.63 1.30
N VAL A 132 2.88 16.89 0.45
CA VAL A 132 3.01 17.67 -0.79
C VAL A 132 2.05 18.86 -0.80
N CYS A 133 2.58 20.04 -1.08
CA CYS A 133 1.81 21.21 -1.45
C CYS A 133 1.76 21.34 -2.97
N VAL A 134 0.56 21.22 -3.54
CA VAL A 134 0.31 21.28 -5.00
C VAL A 134 0.96 22.50 -5.68
N SER A 135 1.07 23.63 -4.98
CA SER A 135 1.55 24.89 -5.55
C SER A 135 3.04 25.17 -5.35
N HIS A 136 3.70 24.63 -4.31
CA HIS A 136 5.00 25.16 -3.87
C HIS A 136 6.10 24.10 -3.75
N GLY A 137 5.78 22.89 -3.30
CA GLY A 137 6.82 21.94 -2.93
C GLY A 137 6.35 20.83 -2.02
N MET A 138 7.30 20.20 -1.34
CA MET A 138 7.04 19.04 -0.50
C MET A 138 7.90 19.05 0.76
N TRP A 139 7.41 18.33 1.75
CA TRP A 139 8.05 18.13 3.04
C TRP A 139 8.40 16.65 3.20
N LEU A 140 9.63 16.40 3.61
CA LEU A 140 10.15 15.08 3.96
C LEU A 140 10.59 15.13 5.42
N ASP A 141 10.17 14.17 6.22
CA ASP A 141 10.62 14.03 7.59
C ASP A 141 12.05 13.46 7.68
N ALA A 142 12.57 13.42 8.91
CA ALA A 142 13.90 12.91 9.20
C ALA A 142 14.09 11.49 8.62
N GLY A 143 15.16 11.31 7.84
CA GLY A 143 15.52 10.03 7.23
C GLY A 143 14.75 9.66 5.95
N GLU A 144 13.66 10.34 5.60
CA GLU A 144 12.87 10.01 4.41
C GLU A 144 13.61 10.35 3.10
N ILE A 145 14.45 11.39 3.09
CA ILE A 145 15.25 11.78 1.92
C ILE A 145 16.13 10.62 1.43
N VAL A 146 16.76 9.90 2.36
CA VAL A 146 17.63 8.77 2.03
C VAL A 146 16.82 7.70 1.31
N GLN A 147 15.66 7.34 1.89
CA GLN A 147 14.76 6.34 1.33
C GLN A 147 14.26 6.77 -0.06
N VAL A 148 13.87 8.04 -0.23
CA VAL A 148 13.38 8.58 -1.52
C VAL A 148 14.41 8.37 -2.61
N VAL A 149 15.68 8.66 -2.33
CA VAL A 149 16.71 8.61 -3.36
C VAL A 149 17.18 7.19 -3.63
N GLU A 150 17.32 6.36 -2.60
CA GLU A 150 17.57 4.93 -2.78
C GLU A 150 16.46 4.29 -3.62
N HIS A 151 15.21 4.66 -3.36
CA HIS A 151 14.07 4.18 -4.14
C HIS A 151 14.10 4.68 -5.59
N ALA A 152 14.41 5.96 -5.81
CA ALA A 152 14.55 6.52 -7.15
C ALA A 152 15.66 5.81 -7.94
N ALA A 153 16.84 5.60 -7.33
CA ALA A 153 17.95 4.87 -7.94
C ALA A 153 17.60 3.41 -8.25
N TYR A 154 16.87 2.75 -7.33
CA TYR A 154 16.36 1.41 -7.57
C TYR A 154 15.44 1.36 -8.80
N ARG A 155 14.44 2.26 -8.88
CA ARG A 155 13.52 2.35 -10.03
C ARG A 155 14.26 2.60 -11.35
N SER A 156 15.26 3.47 -11.37
CA SER A 156 16.05 3.73 -12.57
C SER A 156 16.83 2.50 -13.05
N ARG A 157 17.28 1.63 -12.12
CA ARG A 157 18.02 0.42 -12.45
C ARG A 157 17.14 -0.73 -12.92
N VAL A 158 16.00 -0.98 -12.24
CA VAL A 158 15.16 -2.16 -12.51
C VAL A 158 13.96 -1.87 -13.43
N GLY A 159 13.66 -0.59 -13.67
CA GLY A 159 12.46 -0.16 -14.39
C GLY A 159 11.21 -0.07 -13.49
N MET A 160 10.23 0.71 -13.92
CA MET A 160 9.04 1.03 -13.12
C MET A 160 8.17 -0.20 -12.85
N ASP A 161 7.95 -1.05 -13.84
CA ASP A 161 7.06 -2.22 -13.73
C ASP A 161 7.65 -3.31 -12.82
N ALA A 162 8.97 -3.51 -12.88
CA ALA A 162 9.64 -4.46 -11.99
C ALA A 162 9.59 -3.96 -10.53
N ALA A 163 9.85 -2.67 -10.32
CA ALA A 163 9.77 -2.06 -8.99
C ALA A 163 8.35 -2.16 -8.40
N ARG A 164 7.32 -1.96 -9.24
CA ARG A 164 5.93 -2.09 -8.80
C ARG A 164 5.58 -3.52 -8.40
N ARG A 165 5.94 -4.51 -9.23
CA ARG A 165 5.72 -5.94 -8.93
C ARG A 165 6.44 -6.37 -7.64
N ALA A 166 7.66 -5.91 -7.42
CA ALA A 166 8.40 -6.19 -6.19
C ALA A 166 7.69 -5.66 -4.94
N MET A 167 7.09 -4.47 -5.02
CA MET A 167 6.30 -3.93 -3.91
C MET A 167 4.98 -4.62 -3.70
N ASP A 168 4.23 -4.93 -4.77
CA ASP A 168 2.97 -5.65 -4.66
C ASP A 168 3.23 -7.03 -4.00
N ALA A 169 4.31 -7.71 -4.39
CA ALA A 169 4.74 -8.96 -3.74
C ALA A 169 5.12 -8.76 -2.25
N ALA A 170 5.83 -7.69 -1.91
CA ALA A 170 6.17 -7.38 -0.52
C ALA A 170 4.96 -6.99 0.34
N ASP A 171 3.98 -6.28 -0.23
CA ASP A 171 2.71 -5.93 0.41
C ASP A 171 1.89 -7.19 0.71
N LEU A 172 1.79 -8.12 -0.25
CA LEU A 172 1.14 -9.42 -0.05
C LEU A 172 1.84 -10.24 1.05
N ALA A 173 3.17 -10.33 1.01
CA ALA A 173 3.95 -11.04 2.03
C ALA A 173 3.72 -10.46 3.43
N ARG A 174 3.68 -9.12 3.59
CA ARG A 174 3.37 -8.46 4.87
C ARG A 174 1.98 -8.79 5.39
N GLN A 175 1.00 -8.96 4.51
CA GLN A 175 -0.36 -9.35 4.89
C GLN A 175 -0.47 -10.84 5.26
N GLY A 176 0.65 -11.59 5.23
CA GLY A 176 0.65 -13.03 5.44
C GLY A 176 -0.04 -13.78 4.30
N PHE A 177 -0.21 -13.15 3.14
CA PHE A 177 -0.79 -13.79 1.97
C PHE A 177 0.23 -14.75 1.35
N ASP A 178 -0.02 -16.05 1.51
CA ASP A 178 0.74 -17.10 0.84
C ASP A 178 0.03 -17.51 -0.45
N PRO A 179 0.59 -17.20 -1.64
CA PRO A 179 -0.02 -17.56 -2.92
C PRO A 179 -0.15 -19.06 -3.14
N ALA A 180 0.74 -19.88 -2.57
CA ALA A 180 0.66 -21.34 -2.67
C ALA A 180 -0.53 -21.87 -1.87
N ARG A 181 -0.70 -21.37 -0.65
CA ARG A 181 -1.86 -21.70 0.18
C ARG A 181 -3.17 -21.24 -0.46
N ALA A 182 -3.22 -20.00 -0.97
CA ALA A 182 -4.41 -19.48 -1.66
C ALA A 182 -4.78 -20.34 -2.89
N ALA A 183 -3.79 -20.80 -3.67
CA ALA A 183 -4.02 -21.69 -4.80
C ALA A 183 -4.57 -23.06 -4.36
N GLN A 184 -4.05 -23.64 -3.27
CA GLN A 184 -4.56 -24.89 -2.70
C GLN A 184 -6.00 -24.76 -2.22
N GLU A 185 -6.36 -23.64 -1.56
CA GLU A 185 -7.72 -23.36 -1.10
C GLU A 185 -8.71 -23.22 -2.28
N VAL A 186 -8.32 -22.54 -3.36
CA VAL A 186 -9.13 -22.42 -4.59
C VAL A 186 -9.34 -23.78 -5.24
N GLU A 187 -8.30 -24.61 -5.34
CA GLU A 187 -8.41 -25.94 -5.93
C GLU A 187 -9.29 -26.87 -5.07
N ALA A 188 -9.16 -26.80 -3.74
CA ALA A 188 -10.06 -27.52 -2.83
C ALA A 188 -11.52 -27.06 -2.98
N ALA A 189 -11.76 -25.77 -3.12
CA ALA A 189 -13.10 -25.22 -3.39
C ALA A 189 -13.67 -25.71 -4.74
N ARG A 190 -12.84 -25.78 -5.79
CA ARG A 190 -13.26 -26.35 -7.08
C ARG A 190 -13.64 -27.83 -6.97
N ARG A 191 -12.85 -28.62 -6.24
CA ARG A 191 -13.13 -30.06 -6.03
C ARG A 191 -14.43 -30.27 -5.26
N THR A 192 -14.65 -29.50 -4.19
CA THR A 192 -15.89 -29.57 -3.41
C THR A 192 -17.10 -29.14 -4.22
N ALA A 193 -16.99 -28.07 -5.03
CA ALA A 193 -18.05 -27.64 -5.95
C ALA A 193 -18.37 -28.71 -7.01
N ALA A 194 -17.36 -29.33 -7.61
CA ALA A 194 -17.55 -30.41 -8.58
C ALA A 194 -18.20 -31.65 -7.94
N ALA A 195 -17.84 -32.00 -6.71
CA ALA A 195 -18.47 -33.08 -5.96
C ALA A 195 -19.95 -32.77 -5.65
N ALA A 196 -20.25 -31.55 -5.20
CA ALA A 196 -21.63 -31.10 -4.96
C ALA A 196 -22.48 -31.16 -6.24
N GLN A 197 -21.92 -30.70 -7.37
CA GLN A 197 -22.60 -30.80 -8.68
C GLN A 197 -22.94 -32.24 -9.04
N ARG A 198 -22.01 -33.19 -8.88
CA ARG A 198 -22.29 -34.62 -9.15
C ARG A 198 -23.45 -35.17 -8.30
N ILE A 199 -23.51 -34.80 -7.02
CA ILE A 199 -24.61 -35.20 -6.13
C ILE A 199 -25.94 -34.61 -6.61
N THR A 200 -25.96 -33.33 -6.99
CA THR A 200 -27.20 -32.70 -7.49
C THR A 200 -27.68 -33.29 -8.80
N THR A 201 -26.75 -33.60 -9.73
CA THR A 201 -27.09 -34.24 -11.00
C THR A 201 -27.64 -35.63 -10.76
N ALA A 202 -26.98 -36.46 -9.94
CA ALA A 202 -27.45 -37.80 -9.61
C ALA A 202 -28.85 -37.81 -8.97
N LYS A 203 -29.14 -36.87 -8.05
CA LYS A 203 -30.48 -36.69 -7.48
C LYS A 203 -31.53 -36.32 -8.53
N ARG A 204 -31.19 -35.43 -9.48
CA ARG A 204 -32.07 -35.08 -10.61
C ARG A 204 -32.31 -36.28 -11.53
N THR A 205 -31.29 -37.05 -11.90
CA THR A 205 -31.46 -38.23 -12.75
C THR A 205 -32.33 -39.28 -12.07
N GLY A 206 -32.10 -39.54 -10.77
CA GLY A 206 -32.92 -40.45 -9.98
C GLY A 206 -34.39 -40.03 -9.90
N LEU A 207 -34.65 -38.74 -9.71
CA LEU A 207 -36.01 -38.19 -9.71
C LEU A 207 -36.70 -38.37 -11.07
N VAL A 208 -36.00 -38.07 -12.17
CA VAL A 208 -36.54 -38.25 -13.53
C VAL A 208 -36.87 -39.72 -13.80
N ILE A 209 -35.96 -40.64 -13.46
CA ILE A 209 -36.19 -42.08 -13.61
C ILE A 209 -37.40 -42.52 -12.80
N PHE A 210 -37.53 -42.06 -11.54
CA PHE A 210 -38.69 -42.37 -10.70
C PHE A 210 -40.00 -41.89 -11.31
N VAL A 211 -40.07 -40.63 -11.78
CA VAL A 211 -41.27 -40.07 -12.42
C VAL A 211 -41.64 -40.85 -13.69
N VAL A 212 -40.66 -41.22 -14.51
CA VAL A 212 -40.88 -42.04 -15.71
C VAL A 212 -41.40 -43.43 -15.34
N LEU A 213 -40.83 -44.09 -14.34
CA LEU A 213 -41.30 -45.40 -13.87
C LEU A 213 -42.73 -45.33 -13.32
N VAL A 214 -43.07 -44.29 -12.56
CA VAL A 214 -44.43 -44.05 -12.06
C VAL A 214 -45.41 -43.83 -13.23
N ALA A 215 -45.03 -43.02 -14.22
CA ALA A 215 -45.86 -42.77 -15.41
C ALA A 215 -46.07 -44.04 -16.24
N LEU A 216 -45.02 -44.84 -16.45
CA LEU A 216 -45.11 -46.13 -17.15
C LEU A 216 -46.01 -47.12 -16.40
N ARG A 217 -45.89 -47.20 -15.07
CA ARG A 217 -46.75 -48.04 -14.24
C ARG A 217 -48.21 -47.59 -14.30
N ALA A 218 -48.47 -46.29 -14.22
CA ALA A 218 -49.82 -45.74 -14.38
C ALA A 218 -50.39 -46.05 -15.78
N ALA A 219 -49.61 -45.85 -16.84
CA ALA A 219 -50.03 -46.19 -18.20
C ALA A 219 -50.32 -47.69 -18.37
N PHE A 220 -49.53 -48.57 -17.75
CA PHE A 220 -49.80 -50.00 -17.72
C PHE A 220 -51.11 -50.34 -17.00
N TYR A 221 -51.38 -49.72 -15.84
CA TYR A 221 -52.66 -49.85 -15.14
C TYR A 221 -53.84 -49.39 -15.99
N PHE A 222 -53.74 -48.22 -16.64
CA PHE A 222 -54.80 -47.73 -17.52
C PHE A 222 -54.99 -48.61 -18.77
N ARG A 223 -53.91 -49.18 -19.31
CA ARG A 223 -53.95 -50.08 -20.49
C ARG A 223 -54.49 -51.46 -20.17
N GLN A 224 -54.30 -51.98 -18.95
CA GLN A 224 -54.91 -53.24 -18.54
C GLN A 224 -56.43 -53.16 -18.38
N GLY A 225 -57.02 -51.97 -18.47
CA GLY A 225 -58.45 -51.78 -18.53
C GLY A 225 -59.11 -51.95 -17.17
N SER A 226 -60.03 -51.03 -16.91
CA SER A 226 -61.35 -51.21 -16.30
C SER A 226 -61.77 -52.64 -15.93
N ALA A 227 -61.10 -53.29 -14.97
CA ALA A 227 -61.76 -54.21 -14.06
C ALA A 227 -62.17 -53.37 -12.85
N ALA A 228 -63.47 -53.20 -12.64
CA ALA A 228 -63.99 -52.55 -11.44
C ALA A 228 -63.32 -53.15 -10.19
N PRO A 229 -63.01 -52.34 -9.16
CA PRO A 229 -62.51 -52.89 -7.91
C PRO A 229 -63.53 -53.92 -7.41
N PRO A 230 -63.12 -55.11 -6.94
CA PRO A 230 -64.05 -56.03 -6.31
C PRO A 230 -64.70 -55.30 -5.13
N GLU A 231 -66.03 -55.27 -5.10
CA GLU A 231 -66.79 -54.77 -3.96
C GLU A 231 -66.26 -55.43 -2.70
N ILE A 232 -66.06 -54.60 -1.67
CA ILE A 232 -65.65 -55.03 -0.34
C ILE A 232 -66.89 -55.64 0.33
N GLY A 233 -67.31 -56.80 -0.17
CA GLY A 233 -68.44 -57.58 0.31
C GLY A 233 -67.96 -58.79 1.10
N ALA A 234 -67.97 -58.65 2.43
CA ALA A 234 -68.03 -59.71 3.43
C ALA A 234 -66.98 -60.83 3.37
N ALA A 235 -65.91 -60.66 4.16
CA ALA A 235 -65.25 -61.77 4.86
C ALA A 235 -64.81 -61.31 6.24
N GLY A 236 -65.80 -61.04 7.09
CA GLY A 236 -65.61 -61.23 8.54
C GLY A 236 -65.44 -62.73 8.81
N LYS A 237 -64.56 -63.04 9.78
CA LYS A 237 -64.24 -64.36 10.35
C LYS A 237 -63.07 -65.10 9.67
N SER A 238 -61.86 -64.85 10.17
CA SER A 238 -60.87 -65.86 10.61
C SER A 238 -59.46 -65.27 10.63
N ALA A 239 -59.17 -64.44 11.64
CA ALA A 239 -57.80 -64.11 12.05
C ALA A 239 -57.70 -64.04 13.58
N GLU A 240 -58.50 -64.87 14.25
CA GLU A 240 -58.29 -65.27 15.63
C GLU A 240 -57.77 -66.71 15.55
N SER A 241 -56.63 -66.99 16.16
CA SER A 241 -55.97 -68.32 16.24
C SER A 241 -55.02 -68.73 15.10
N ALA A 242 -53.82 -68.14 15.09
CA ALA A 242 -52.48 -68.77 14.89
C ALA A 242 -51.54 -67.71 14.27
N ALA A 243 -50.50 -67.16 14.89
CA ALA A 243 -49.61 -67.66 15.91
C ALA A 243 -49.05 -66.49 16.73
N THR A 244 -49.49 -66.35 17.97
CA THR A 244 -48.77 -65.62 19.02
C THR A 244 -47.69 -66.55 19.57
N ALA A 245 -46.63 -66.72 18.80
CA ALA A 245 -45.36 -67.36 19.15
C ALA A 245 -44.48 -67.13 17.91
N ILE A 246 -43.39 -66.37 17.92
CA ILE A 246 -42.23 -66.48 18.79
C ILE A 246 -41.59 -65.08 18.88
N GLY A 247 -41.78 -64.42 20.01
CA GLY A 247 -40.86 -63.41 20.53
C GLY A 247 -40.12 -64.04 21.69
N ARG A 248 -38.89 -64.49 21.43
CA ARG A 248 -37.81 -64.68 22.41
C ARG A 248 -36.49 -64.55 21.67
#